data_AF-A0A923NNK4-F1
#
_entry.id   AF-A0A923NNK4-F1
#
_cell.length_a   1.000
_cell.length_b   1.000
_cell.length_c   1.000
_cell.angle_alpha   90.00
_cell.angle_beta   90.00
_cell.angle_gamma   90.00
#
_symmetry.space_group_name_H-M   'P 1'
#
loop_
_entity.id
_entity.type
_entity.pdbx_description
1 polymer ?
#
loop_
_entity_poly.entity_id
_entity_poly.type
_entity_poly.pdbx_seq_one_letter_code
_entity_poly.pdbx_strand_id
1 'polypeptide(L)'
;MKFCPKCGEKVEGMKFCPECGCKIEDTSNKDEKEVVDSTTITIDNQKIETPHSKKKPRIGCIIGLIIIALFIFGVVVGINEMSKNPEKYETTQENTADTEGYMDLAIQTLQTYNPDANIHIMDYKEWEVDGIIYIQSTFDTGSDIDHEFLIRCPKDGTQVFILQVDGDTIFYNQDDEIEYMDNVGKSTTQNKAETKERAKTVSSTKEQHTTASITPHKQNLIIGMWEGDWISGGYIEFQFLDNGEFYCSTYYDGSSNSTNGTYWVEDNNINLDTGEIYPVQSVQNDLLKLETYEGVYELHAVSV
;
A
#
# COMPACT_ATOMS: atom_id res chain seq x y z
N MET A 1 -17.49 42.17 10.68
CA MET A 1 -17.38 40.70 10.77
C MET A 1 -16.55 40.25 9.58
N LYS A 2 -15.48 39.48 9.81
CA LYS A 2 -14.65 38.93 8.71
C LYS A 2 -15.13 37.51 8.39
N PHE A 3 -15.01 37.12 7.13
CA PHE A 3 -15.34 35.77 6.66
C PHE A 3 -14.11 35.15 6.00
N CYS A 4 -13.98 33.83 6.08
CA CYS A 4 -12.88 33.12 5.44
C CYS A 4 -12.99 33.27 3.91
N PRO A 5 -11.92 33.69 3.21
CA PRO A 5 -11.96 33.83 1.75
C PRO A 5 -12.07 32.49 1.00
N LYS A 6 -11.81 31.36 1.67
CA LYS A 6 -11.83 30.02 1.06
C LYS A 6 -13.18 29.31 1.23
N CYS A 7 -13.75 29.31 2.43
CA CYS A 7 -14.99 28.56 2.72
C CYS A 7 -16.18 29.43 3.13
N GLY A 8 -16.00 30.74 3.34
CA GLY A 8 -17.10 31.63 3.73
C GLY A 8 -17.49 31.58 5.22
N GLU A 9 -16.82 30.78 6.04
CA GLU A 9 -17.12 30.68 7.48
C GLU A 9 -16.78 31.98 8.23
N LYS A 10 -17.55 32.31 9.27
CA LYS A 10 -17.34 33.53 10.06
C LYS A 10 -16.09 33.37 10.93
N VAL A 11 -15.12 34.27 10.74
CA VAL A 11 -13.85 34.26 11.49
C VAL A 11 -13.68 35.58 12.25
N GLU A 12 -13.59 35.51 13.57
CA GLU A 12 -13.50 36.69 14.44
C GLU A 12 -12.31 36.52 15.40
N GLY A 13 -11.22 37.28 15.15
CA GLY A 13 -10.02 37.28 15.99
C GLY A 13 -9.08 36.07 15.85
N MET A 14 -9.30 35.20 14.86
CA MET A 14 -8.48 33.99 14.65
C MET A 14 -7.49 34.14 13.49
N LYS A 15 -6.26 33.64 13.67
CA LYS A 15 -5.20 33.64 12.64
C LYS A 15 -5.42 32.61 11.53
N PHE A 16 -6.24 31.58 11.79
CA PHE A 16 -6.56 30.51 10.86
C PHE A 16 -8.05 30.18 10.95
N CYS A 17 -8.66 29.82 9.83
CA CYS A 17 -10.05 29.38 9.78
C CYS A 17 -10.18 27.97 10.41
N PRO A 18 -11.11 27.76 11.35
CA PRO A 18 -11.29 26.46 12.01
C PRO A 18 -11.81 25.38 11.06
N GLU A 19 -12.58 25.75 10.03
CA GLU A 19 -13.17 24.79 9.09
C GLU A 19 -12.20 24.31 8.01
N CYS A 20 -11.41 25.22 7.43
CA CYS A 20 -10.58 24.88 6.26
C CYS A 20 -9.07 25.06 6.47
N GLY A 21 -8.64 25.49 7.65
CA GLY A 21 -7.22 25.75 7.98
C GLY A 21 -6.60 26.96 7.27
N CYS A 22 -7.36 27.69 6.46
CA CYS A 22 -6.85 28.84 5.70
C CYS A 22 -6.42 29.98 6.64
N LYS A 23 -5.23 30.53 6.41
CA LYS A 23 -4.68 31.64 7.21
C LYS A 23 -5.44 32.95 6.93
N ILE A 24 -5.88 33.62 7.99
CA ILE A 24 -6.56 34.91 7.91
C ILE A 24 -5.52 36.01 8.06
N GLU A 25 -5.34 36.82 7.01
CA GLU A 25 -4.42 37.96 7.06
C GLU A 25 -5.04 39.11 7.85
N ASP A 26 -4.46 39.42 9.02
CA ASP A 26 -4.87 40.56 9.83
C ASP A 26 -4.22 41.84 9.34
N THR A 27 -4.84 42.47 8.35
CA THR A 27 -4.60 43.86 7.99
C THR A 27 -5.21 44.79 9.06
N SER A 28 -4.53 44.92 10.20
CA SER A 28 -4.88 45.88 11.25
C SER A 28 -3.67 46.72 11.66
N ASN A 29 -3.22 47.58 10.75
CA ASN A 29 -2.73 48.95 10.99
C ASN A 29 -1.95 49.44 9.77
N LYS A 30 -2.53 50.39 9.04
CA LYS A 30 -1.88 51.67 8.70
C LYS A 30 -2.87 52.59 7.98
N ASP A 31 -2.95 53.77 8.57
CA ASP A 31 -3.59 55.00 8.16
C ASP A 31 -3.64 55.28 6.64
N GLU A 32 -4.83 55.65 6.17
CA GLU A 32 -5.12 56.89 5.44
C GLU A 32 -3.98 57.51 4.59
N LYS A 33 -4.05 57.37 3.25
CA LYS A 33 -3.98 58.51 2.30
C LYS A 33 -4.24 58.15 0.83
N GLU A 34 -5.14 58.95 0.23
CA GLU A 34 -5.17 59.50 -1.13
C GLU A 34 -4.91 58.66 -2.40
N VAL A 35 -6.03 58.51 -3.14
CA VAL A 35 -6.33 58.71 -4.57
C VAL A 35 -5.26 59.41 -5.47
N VAL A 36 -5.30 59.07 -6.78
CA VAL A 36 -4.81 59.77 -8.01
C VAL A 36 -3.43 59.30 -8.49
N ASP A 37 -3.07 59.14 -9.77
CA ASP A 37 -3.63 58.92 -11.12
C ASP A 37 -2.39 58.74 -12.04
N SER A 38 -2.58 58.07 -13.19
CA SER A 38 -1.80 58.05 -14.45
C SER A 38 -0.37 58.64 -14.54
N THR A 39 0.54 57.90 -15.20
CA THR A 39 1.21 58.28 -16.48
C THR A 39 2.61 57.62 -16.65
N THR A 40 2.70 56.75 -17.67
CA THR A 40 3.75 56.65 -18.74
C THR A 40 5.26 56.68 -18.43
N ILE A 41 5.91 55.55 -18.78
CA ILE A 41 7.20 55.30 -19.48
C ILE A 41 8.41 56.24 -19.23
N THR A 42 9.54 55.67 -18.79
CA THR A 42 10.82 55.77 -19.53
C THR A 42 11.90 54.80 -19.03
N ILE A 43 12.52 54.14 -20.00
CA ILE A 43 13.77 53.38 -19.92
C ILE A 43 14.90 54.40 -19.75
N ASP A 44 15.77 54.22 -18.76
CA ASP A 44 17.15 54.68 -18.93
C ASP A 44 18.18 53.89 -18.12
N ASN A 45 19.36 53.87 -18.72
CA ASN A 45 20.46 52.96 -18.56
C ASN A 45 21.44 53.51 -17.51
N GLN A 46 21.61 52.85 -16.35
CA GLN A 46 22.66 53.22 -15.40
C GLN A 46 23.59 52.05 -15.06
N LYS A 47 24.75 52.13 -15.71
CA LYS A 47 26.03 51.55 -15.35
C LYS A 47 26.34 51.78 -13.86
N ILE A 48 26.31 50.71 -13.06
CA ILE A 48 26.79 50.73 -11.68
C ILE A 48 28.15 50.05 -11.63
N GLU A 49 29.12 50.83 -11.14
CA GLU A 49 30.51 50.46 -10.96
C GLU A 49 30.67 49.42 -9.86
N THR A 50 31.65 48.55 -10.05
CA THR A 50 31.98 47.38 -9.23
C THR A 50 32.67 47.78 -7.92
N PRO A 51 32.27 47.22 -6.76
CA PRO A 51 33.11 47.22 -5.58
C PRO A 51 34.00 45.97 -5.58
N HIS A 52 35.30 46.20 -5.69
CA HIS A 52 36.38 45.24 -5.44
C HIS A 52 36.20 44.53 -4.09
N SER A 53 35.82 43.24 -4.11
CA SER A 53 35.85 42.38 -2.93
C SER A 53 37.16 41.58 -2.89
N LYS A 54 37.83 41.65 -1.74
CA LYS A 54 39.13 41.02 -1.48
C LYS A 54 39.01 39.50 -1.54
N LYS A 55 39.81 38.85 -2.39
CA LYS A 55 39.89 37.39 -2.54
C LYS A 55 40.36 36.74 -1.23
N LYS A 56 39.48 35.97 -0.58
CA LYS A 56 39.87 35.00 0.47
C LYS A 56 40.30 33.68 -0.19
N PRO A 57 41.32 32.97 0.35
CA PRO A 57 41.83 31.75 -0.24
C PRO A 57 40.78 30.62 -0.23
N ARG A 58 40.63 29.95 -1.37
CA ARG A 58 39.65 28.89 -1.64
C ARG A 58 40.06 27.59 -0.94
N ILE A 59 39.71 27.44 0.33
CA ILE A 59 39.92 26.20 1.10
C ILE A 59 38.91 25.10 0.73
N GLY A 60 37.78 25.45 0.10
CA GLY A 60 36.73 24.49 -0.29
C GLY A 60 37.11 23.50 -1.40
N CYS A 61 38.13 23.77 -2.21
CA CYS A 61 38.50 22.89 -3.34
C CYS A 61 39.24 21.62 -2.87
N ILE A 62 39.99 21.71 -1.77
CA ILE A 62 40.81 20.59 -1.27
C ILE A 62 39.93 19.53 -0.58
N ILE A 63 38.89 19.97 0.15
CA ILE A 63 37.97 19.05 0.83
C ILE A 63 37.17 18.23 -0.20
N GLY A 64 36.73 18.84 -1.30
CA GLY A 64 36.05 18.13 -2.39
C GLY A 64 36.92 17.03 -3.03
N LEU A 65 38.21 17.31 -3.26
CA LEU A 65 39.13 16.32 -3.83
C LEU A 65 39.42 15.14 -2.88
N ILE A 66 39.46 15.38 -1.57
CA ILE A 66 39.65 14.32 -0.57
C ILE A 66 38.44 13.38 -0.53
N ILE A 67 37.21 13.92 -0.59
CA ILE A 67 35.98 13.10 -0.57
C ILE A 67 35.90 12.22 -1.84
N ILE A 68 36.22 12.78 -3.00
CA ILE A 68 36.24 12.02 -4.26
C ILE A 68 37.29 10.90 -4.21
N ALA A 69 38.49 11.18 -3.68
CA ALA A 69 39.53 10.17 -3.54
C ALA A 69 39.14 9.03 -2.58
N LEU A 70 38.47 9.35 -1.45
CA LEU A 70 37.97 8.34 -0.51
C LEU A 70 36.85 7.49 -1.12
N PHE A 71 35.97 8.08 -1.92
CA PHE A 71 34.91 7.34 -2.60
C PHE A 71 35.49 6.37 -3.64
N ILE A 72 36.45 6.82 -4.45
CA ILE A 72 37.13 5.95 -5.43
C ILE A 72 37.86 4.81 -4.69
N PHE A 73 38.53 5.10 -3.57
CA PHE A 73 39.21 4.08 -2.79
C PHE A 73 38.22 3.05 -2.21
N GLY A 74 37.07 3.50 -1.70
CA GLY A 74 36.00 2.63 -1.21
C GLY A 74 35.45 1.70 -2.28
N VAL A 75 35.23 2.21 -3.50
CA VAL A 75 34.75 1.40 -4.65
C VAL A 75 35.81 0.37 -5.05
N VAL A 76 37.09 0.75 -5.14
CA VAL A 76 38.18 -0.18 -5.50
C VAL A 76 38.35 -1.29 -4.45
N VAL A 77 38.25 -0.96 -3.16
CA VAL A 77 38.30 -1.96 -2.08
C VAL A 77 37.08 -2.88 -2.15
N GLY A 78 35.88 -2.33 -2.37
CA GLY A 78 34.65 -3.11 -2.52
C GLY A 78 34.71 -4.12 -3.68
N ILE A 79 35.19 -3.68 -4.86
CA ILE A 79 35.34 -4.55 -6.03
C ILE A 79 36.39 -5.65 -5.78
N ASN A 80 37.51 -5.31 -5.12
CA ASN A 80 38.56 -6.29 -4.82
C ASN A 80 38.10 -7.34 -3.79
N GLU A 81 37.20 -6.96 -2.87
CA GLU A 81 36.63 -7.89 -1.89
C GLU A 81 35.54 -8.78 -2.50
N MET A 82 34.68 -8.23 -3.38
CA MET A 82 33.74 -9.02 -4.20
C MET A 82 34.46 -10.03 -5.09
N SER A 83 35.63 -9.67 -5.65
CA SER A 83 36.41 -10.58 -6.48
C SER A 83 37.06 -11.74 -5.70
N LYS A 84 37.34 -11.54 -4.40
CA LYS A 84 38.01 -12.55 -3.55
C LYS A 84 37.06 -13.49 -2.83
N ASN A 85 35.84 -13.04 -2.55
CA ASN A 85 34.80 -13.81 -1.86
C ASN A 85 33.46 -13.72 -2.61
N PRO A 86 33.37 -14.22 -3.86
CA PRO A 86 32.13 -14.13 -4.64
C PRO A 86 30.93 -14.79 -3.93
N GLU A 87 31.15 -15.88 -3.19
CA GLU A 87 30.13 -16.61 -2.42
C GLU A 87 29.44 -15.76 -1.33
N LYS A 88 30.09 -14.71 -0.82
CA LYS A 88 29.52 -13.82 0.21
C LYS A 88 28.52 -12.80 -0.39
N TYR A 89 28.58 -12.62 -1.71
CA TYR A 89 27.78 -11.63 -2.45
C TYR A 89 26.91 -12.29 -3.53
N GLU A 90 26.80 -13.62 -3.52
CA GLU A 90 25.69 -14.31 -4.17
C GLU A 90 24.40 -13.82 -3.51
N THR A 91 23.83 -12.75 -4.08
CA THR A 91 22.39 -12.53 -4.00
C THR A 91 21.79 -13.80 -4.57
N THR A 92 20.96 -14.47 -3.77
CA THR A 92 20.12 -15.57 -4.23
C THR A 92 19.47 -15.12 -5.53
N GLN A 93 19.97 -15.61 -6.66
CA GLN A 93 19.21 -15.56 -7.90
C GLN A 93 18.04 -16.50 -7.66
N GLU A 94 16.91 -15.91 -7.29
CA GLU A 94 15.62 -16.57 -7.30
C GLU A 94 15.41 -17.13 -8.71
N ASN A 95 15.10 -18.41 -8.79
CA ASN A 95 15.00 -19.14 -10.06
C ASN A 95 13.94 -18.48 -10.95
N THR A 96 14.36 -17.70 -11.94
CA THR A 96 13.49 -17.14 -12.99
C THR A 96 12.90 -18.19 -13.94
N ALA A 97 13.14 -19.48 -13.67
CA ALA A 97 12.68 -20.59 -14.51
C ALA A 97 11.22 -20.99 -14.26
N ASP A 98 10.66 -20.65 -13.09
CA ASP A 98 9.26 -20.97 -12.77
C ASP A 98 8.31 -19.81 -13.13
N THR A 99 8.80 -18.57 -13.20
CA THR A 99 7.97 -17.38 -13.46
C THR A 99 7.33 -17.37 -14.86
N GLU A 100 8.01 -17.92 -15.88
CA GLU A 100 7.47 -18.01 -17.25
C GLU A 100 6.18 -18.87 -17.31
N GLY A 101 6.09 -19.92 -16.49
CA GLY A 101 4.94 -20.83 -16.51
C GLY A 101 3.63 -20.17 -16.04
N TYR A 102 3.70 -19.32 -15.02
CA TYR A 102 2.52 -18.61 -14.51
C TYR A 102 1.97 -17.60 -15.51
N MET A 103 2.88 -16.90 -16.19
CA MET A 103 2.51 -15.89 -17.18
C MET A 103 1.91 -16.54 -18.43
N ASP A 104 2.43 -17.70 -18.85
CA ASP A 104 1.83 -18.46 -19.95
C ASP A 104 0.41 -18.94 -19.60
N LEU A 105 0.20 -19.43 -18.37
CA LEU A 105 -1.12 -19.84 -17.90
C LEU A 105 -2.10 -18.66 -17.79
N ALA A 106 -1.62 -17.49 -17.33
CA ALA A 106 -2.35 -16.24 -17.30
C ALA A 106 -2.83 -15.84 -18.70
N ILE A 107 -1.89 -15.79 -19.66
CA ILE A 107 -2.16 -15.43 -21.05
C ILE A 107 -3.13 -16.44 -21.67
N GLN A 108 -2.92 -17.73 -21.46
CA GLN A 108 -3.81 -18.77 -21.99
C GLN A 108 -5.22 -18.65 -21.43
N THR A 109 -5.36 -18.34 -20.14
CA THR A 109 -6.66 -18.13 -19.51
C THR A 109 -7.33 -16.91 -20.12
N LEU A 110 -6.65 -15.76 -20.19
CA LEU A 110 -7.19 -14.55 -20.80
C LEU A 110 -7.57 -14.75 -22.29
N GLN A 111 -6.75 -15.45 -23.06
CA GLN A 111 -7.03 -15.81 -24.45
C GLN A 111 -8.22 -16.77 -24.60
N THR A 112 -8.52 -17.59 -23.59
CA THR A 112 -9.71 -18.44 -23.61
C THR A 112 -11.00 -17.60 -23.55
N TYR A 113 -10.97 -16.48 -22.82
CA TYR A 113 -12.09 -15.54 -22.73
C TYR A 113 -12.12 -14.54 -23.89
N ASN A 114 -10.95 -14.15 -24.42
CA ASN A 114 -10.84 -13.25 -25.57
C ASN A 114 -9.77 -13.76 -26.56
N PRO A 115 -10.14 -14.69 -27.48
CA PRO A 115 -9.17 -15.39 -28.33
C PRO A 115 -8.47 -14.50 -29.35
N ASP A 116 -9.02 -13.33 -29.65
CA ASP A 116 -8.44 -12.37 -30.59
C ASP A 116 -7.58 -11.30 -29.88
N ALA A 117 -7.51 -11.31 -28.54
CA ALA A 117 -6.71 -10.35 -27.79
C ALA A 117 -5.21 -10.61 -28.00
N ASN A 118 -4.50 -9.60 -28.50
CA ASN A 118 -3.05 -9.58 -28.53
C ASN A 118 -2.52 -9.06 -27.19
N ILE A 119 -2.39 -9.96 -26.23
CA ILE A 119 -2.02 -9.61 -24.85
C ILE A 119 -0.51 -9.38 -24.79
N HIS A 120 -0.10 -8.13 -24.61
CA HIS A 120 1.29 -7.80 -24.27
C HIS A 120 1.38 -7.42 -22.81
N ILE A 121 2.10 -8.24 -22.04
CA ILE A 121 2.40 -7.98 -20.63
C ILE A 121 3.55 -6.99 -20.54
N MET A 122 3.36 -5.88 -19.83
CA MET A 122 4.29 -4.75 -19.81
C MET A 122 5.25 -4.81 -18.62
N ASP A 123 4.72 -5.04 -17.43
CA ASP A 123 5.47 -5.19 -16.17
C ASP A 123 4.57 -5.93 -15.17
N TYR A 124 5.15 -6.76 -14.31
CA TYR A 124 4.40 -7.50 -13.29
C TYR A 124 5.06 -7.43 -11.93
N LYS A 125 4.22 -7.50 -10.90
CA LYS A 125 4.60 -7.62 -9.50
C LYS A 125 4.13 -8.96 -8.98
N GLU A 126 5.03 -9.67 -8.33
CA GLU A 126 4.77 -10.95 -7.68
C GLU A 126 4.95 -10.83 -6.16
N TRP A 127 4.07 -11.44 -5.38
CA TRP A 127 4.26 -11.62 -3.94
C TRP A 127 3.57 -12.89 -3.43
N GLU A 128 4.05 -13.42 -2.30
CA GLU A 128 3.52 -14.62 -1.66
C GLU A 128 2.78 -14.26 -0.36
N VAL A 129 1.58 -14.83 -0.16
CA VAL A 129 0.84 -14.79 1.11
C VAL A 129 0.35 -16.20 1.41
N ASP A 130 0.79 -16.77 2.54
CA ASP A 130 0.37 -18.08 3.02
C ASP A 130 0.49 -19.24 2.00
N GLY A 131 1.53 -19.18 1.15
CA GLY A 131 1.77 -20.18 0.11
C GLY A 131 1.00 -19.96 -1.19
N ILE A 132 0.17 -18.91 -1.26
CA ILE A 132 -0.46 -18.43 -2.49
C ILE A 132 0.41 -17.35 -3.11
N ILE A 133 0.68 -17.48 -4.40
CA ILE A 133 1.35 -16.47 -5.22
C ILE A 133 0.29 -15.55 -5.82
N TYR A 134 0.57 -14.25 -5.72
CA TYR A 134 -0.21 -13.17 -6.29
C TYR A 134 0.62 -12.52 -7.38
N ILE A 135 0.04 -12.39 -8.57
CA ILE A 135 0.68 -11.76 -9.72
C ILE A 135 -0.23 -10.64 -10.21
N GLN A 136 0.26 -9.41 -10.16
CA GLN A 136 -0.43 -8.21 -10.63
C GLN A 136 0.33 -7.60 -11.79
N SER A 137 -0.35 -7.26 -12.87
CA SER A 137 0.30 -6.74 -14.08
C SER A 137 -0.66 -5.89 -14.90
N THR A 138 -0.11 -5.06 -15.78
CA THR A 138 -0.87 -4.42 -16.85
C THR A 138 -0.67 -5.13 -18.19
N PHE A 139 -1.69 -5.09 -19.04
CA PHE A 139 -1.65 -5.59 -20.41
C PHE A 139 -2.37 -4.65 -21.38
N ASP A 140 -1.84 -4.55 -22.60
CA ASP A 140 -2.47 -3.82 -23.70
C ASP A 140 -3.22 -4.81 -24.62
N THR A 141 -4.40 -4.39 -25.11
CA THR A 141 -5.20 -5.10 -26.11
C THR A 141 -5.06 -4.52 -27.52
N GLY A 142 -4.23 -3.47 -27.68
CA GLY A 142 -4.07 -2.66 -28.88
C GLY A 142 -5.11 -1.54 -29.03
N SER A 143 -5.88 -1.24 -27.98
CA SER A 143 -7.03 -0.32 -28.01
C SER A 143 -6.78 1.04 -27.32
N ASP A 144 -5.51 1.41 -27.11
CA ASP A 144 -5.05 2.60 -26.36
C ASP A 144 -5.47 2.60 -24.86
N ILE A 145 -6.02 1.50 -24.36
CA ILE A 145 -6.39 1.32 -22.95
C ILE A 145 -5.59 0.16 -22.38
N ASP A 146 -4.76 0.48 -21.39
CA ASP A 146 -4.09 -0.52 -20.56
C ASP A 146 -5.12 -1.10 -19.59
N HIS A 147 -5.15 -2.42 -19.50
CA HIS A 147 -5.95 -3.17 -18.54
C HIS A 147 -5.06 -3.71 -17.43
N GLU A 148 -5.61 -3.86 -16.23
CA GLU A 148 -4.92 -4.47 -15.11
C GLU A 148 -5.45 -5.88 -14.88
N PHE A 149 -4.58 -6.84 -14.55
CA PHE A 149 -5.01 -8.15 -14.06
C PHE A 149 -4.36 -8.50 -12.73
N LEU A 150 -5.08 -9.29 -11.94
CA LEU A 150 -4.58 -9.96 -10.74
C LEU A 150 -4.84 -11.46 -10.84
N ILE A 151 -3.80 -12.25 -10.59
CA ILE A 151 -3.86 -13.70 -10.55
C ILE A 151 -3.50 -14.19 -9.17
N ARG A 152 -4.25 -15.18 -8.69
CA ARG A 152 -3.94 -15.95 -7.48
C ARG A 152 -3.73 -17.40 -7.89
N CYS A 153 -2.60 -17.97 -7.51
CA CYS A 153 -2.22 -19.34 -7.89
C CYS A 153 -1.38 -19.99 -6.78
N PRO A 154 -1.28 -21.33 -6.74
CA PRO A 154 -0.39 -22.00 -5.80
C PRO A 154 1.06 -21.73 -6.16
N LYS A 155 1.95 -21.87 -5.18
CA LYS A 155 3.41 -21.72 -5.35
C LYS A 155 4.06 -22.67 -6.35
N ASP A 156 3.36 -23.71 -6.78
CA ASP A 156 3.86 -24.62 -7.82
C ASP A 156 3.33 -24.29 -9.22
N GLY A 157 2.46 -23.28 -9.36
CA GLY A 157 1.93 -22.81 -10.64
C GLY A 157 1.06 -23.81 -11.38
N THR A 158 0.59 -24.83 -10.69
CA THR A 158 -0.16 -25.92 -11.32
C THR A 158 -1.52 -25.50 -11.86
N GLN A 159 -2.14 -24.47 -11.26
CA GLN A 159 -3.44 -23.96 -11.65
C GLN A 159 -3.64 -22.49 -11.25
N VAL A 160 -4.62 -21.82 -11.85
CA VAL A 160 -5.08 -20.50 -11.39
C VAL A 160 -6.28 -20.71 -10.47
N PHE A 161 -6.29 -20.04 -9.33
CA PHE A 161 -7.47 -19.97 -8.45
C PHE A 161 -8.37 -18.83 -8.87
N ILE A 162 -7.82 -17.63 -9.01
CA ILE A 162 -8.55 -16.41 -9.35
C ILE A 162 -7.82 -15.68 -10.48
N LEU A 163 -8.60 -15.18 -11.44
CA LEU A 163 -8.19 -14.18 -12.41
C LEU A 163 -9.19 -13.02 -12.35
N GLN A 164 -8.67 -11.83 -12.02
CA GLN A 164 -9.40 -10.57 -12.11
C GLN A 164 -8.84 -9.73 -13.24
N VAL A 165 -9.70 -9.00 -13.94
CA VAL A 165 -9.34 -8.01 -14.96
C VAL A 165 -10.09 -6.72 -14.64
N ASP A 166 -9.37 -5.62 -14.49
CA ASP A 166 -9.91 -4.30 -14.11
C ASP A 166 -10.79 -4.33 -12.84
N GLY A 167 -10.44 -5.23 -11.91
CA GLY A 167 -11.19 -5.45 -10.66
C GLY A 167 -12.36 -6.43 -10.78
N ASP A 168 -12.75 -6.83 -12.00
CA ASP A 168 -13.81 -7.81 -12.22
C ASP A 168 -13.25 -9.24 -12.22
N THR A 169 -13.86 -10.13 -11.42
CA THR A 169 -13.48 -11.55 -11.40
C THR A 169 -13.98 -12.26 -12.65
N ILE A 170 -13.04 -12.66 -13.52
CA ILE A 170 -13.31 -13.36 -14.78
C ILE A 170 -13.32 -14.89 -14.57
N PHE A 171 -12.46 -15.37 -13.68
CA PHE A 171 -12.36 -16.77 -13.31
C PHE A 171 -12.14 -16.90 -11.81
N TYR A 172 -12.85 -17.85 -11.20
CA TYR A 172 -12.65 -18.25 -9.82
C TYR A 172 -12.95 -19.74 -9.65
N ASN A 173 -11.96 -20.50 -9.18
CA ASN A 173 -12.13 -21.89 -8.75
C ASN A 173 -11.90 -22.03 -7.25
N GLN A 174 -12.97 -21.82 -6.49
CA GLN A 174 -12.95 -21.88 -5.03
C GLN A 174 -12.59 -23.26 -4.48
N ASP A 175 -13.10 -24.33 -5.11
CA ASP A 175 -12.88 -25.70 -4.62
C ASP A 175 -11.39 -26.08 -4.67
N ASP A 176 -10.74 -25.72 -5.77
CA ASP A 176 -9.30 -25.90 -6.01
C ASP A 176 -8.44 -25.10 -5.01
N GLU A 177 -8.83 -23.86 -4.71
CA GLU A 177 -8.14 -23.02 -3.74
C GLU A 177 -8.25 -23.61 -2.32
N ILE A 178 -9.45 -24.03 -1.92
CA ILE A 178 -9.69 -24.66 -0.61
C ILE A 178 -8.88 -25.96 -0.49
N GLU A 179 -8.91 -26.81 -1.52
CA GLU A 179 -8.15 -28.07 -1.53
C GLU A 179 -6.63 -27.82 -1.38
N TYR A 180 -6.11 -26.81 -2.09
CA TYR A 180 -4.72 -26.41 -1.96
C TYR A 180 -4.38 -25.94 -0.54
N MET A 181 -5.17 -25.01 0.01
CA MET A 181 -4.92 -24.44 1.33
C MET A 181 -4.98 -25.50 2.45
N ASP A 182 -5.90 -26.45 2.35
CA ASP A 182 -5.97 -27.61 3.24
C ASP A 182 -4.68 -28.45 3.20
N ASN A 183 -4.11 -28.62 2.02
CA ASN A 183 -2.89 -29.41 1.81
C ASN A 183 -1.62 -28.66 2.27
N VAL A 184 -1.55 -27.35 2.07
CA VAL A 184 -0.48 -26.49 2.60
C VAL A 184 -0.49 -26.51 4.13
N GLY A 185 -1.65 -26.41 4.76
CA GLY A 185 -1.80 -26.49 6.23
C GLY A 185 -1.36 -27.84 6.80
N LYS A 186 -1.70 -28.95 6.13
CA LYS A 186 -1.26 -30.30 6.51
C LYS A 186 0.26 -30.49 6.39
N SER A 187 0.85 -30.03 5.29
CA SER A 187 2.30 -30.13 5.02
C SER A 187 3.11 -29.34 6.06
N THR A 188 2.63 -28.14 6.41
CA THR A 188 3.25 -27.32 7.46
C THR A 188 3.20 -28.00 8.84
N THR A 189 2.10 -28.68 9.15
CA THR A 189 1.93 -29.42 10.41
C THR A 189 2.82 -30.67 10.48
N GLN A 190 2.95 -31.42 9.38
CA GLN A 190 3.81 -32.61 9.32
C GLN A 190 5.30 -32.26 9.42
N ASN A 191 5.75 -31.22 8.72
CA ASN A 191 7.14 -30.73 8.81
C ASN A 191 7.49 -30.26 10.24
N LYS A 192 6.53 -29.67 10.96
CA LYS A 192 6.69 -29.29 12.37
C LYS A 192 6.74 -30.50 13.31
N ALA A 193 6.03 -31.58 13.00
CA ALA A 193 6.06 -32.84 13.76
C ALA A 193 7.38 -33.60 13.56
N GLU A 194 7.89 -33.69 12.33
CA GLU A 194 9.16 -34.37 12.01
C GLU A 194 10.39 -33.60 12.53
N THR A 195 10.36 -32.27 12.47
CA THR A 195 11.40 -31.44 13.09
C THR A 195 11.42 -31.62 14.62
N LYS A 196 10.27 -31.89 15.25
CA LYS A 196 10.15 -32.16 16.68
C LYS A 196 10.61 -33.57 17.06
N GLU A 197 10.53 -34.56 16.17
CA GLU A 197 11.15 -35.88 16.39
C GLU A 197 12.67 -35.86 16.22
N ARG A 198 13.20 -35.08 15.27
CA ARG A 198 14.65 -34.95 15.07
C ARG A 198 15.35 -34.18 16.19
N ALA A 199 14.64 -33.24 16.84
CA ALA A 199 15.12 -32.54 18.04
C ALA A 199 15.09 -33.41 19.31
N LYS A 200 14.45 -34.57 19.31
CA LYS A 200 14.32 -35.44 20.49
C LYS A 200 15.55 -36.30 20.79
N THR A 201 16.61 -36.21 19.96
CA THR A 201 17.90 -36.91 20.19
C THR A 201 18.96 -36.03 20.85
N VAL A 202 18.68 -34.74 21.11
CA VAL A 202 19.59 -33.89 21.89
C VAL A 202 18.80 -33.08 22.90
N SER A 203 19.03 -33.38 24.18
CA SER A 203 18.81 -32.50 25.32
C SER A 203 17.36 -32.16 25.69
N SER A 204 16.89 -32.87 26.72
CA SER A 204 15.88 -32.42 27.68
C SER A 204 16.09 -30.96 28.10
N THR A 205 15.21 -30.06 27.68
CA THR A 205 14.71 -28.95 28.50
C THR A 205 13.27 -28.66 28.07
N LYS A 206 12.38 -28.62 29.07
CA LYS A 206 10.93 -28.62 28.94
C LYS A 206 10.46 -27.18 28.74
N GLU A 207 10.17 -26.77 27.50
CA GLU A 207 9.41 -25.55 27.23
C GLU A 207 7.98 -25.93 26.85
N GLN A 208 7.03 -25.54 27.71
CA GLN A 208 5.61 -25.52 27.41
C GLN A 208 5.36 -24.36 26.44
N HIS A 209 5.12 -24.68 25.17
CA HIS A 209 4.52 -23.73 24.23
C HIS A 209 3.03 -23.64 24.55
N THR A 210 2.65 -22.51 25.15
CA THR A 210 1.28 -22.08 25.32
C THR A 210 0.75 -21.66 23.95
N THR A 211 -0.26 -22.35 23.42
CA THR A 211 -1.10 -21.82 22.35
C THR A 211 -1.72 -20.54 22.90
N ALA A 212 -1.38 -19.39 22.32
CA ALA A 212 -1.97 -18.13 22.72
C ALA A 212 -3.48 -18.21 22.46
N SER A 213 -4.24 -18.37 23.54
CA SER A 213 -5.68 -18.20 23.52
C SER A 213 -5.95 -16.79 23.01
N ILE A 214 -6.58 -16.72 21.84
CA ILE A 214 -7.27 -15.52 21.34
C ILE A 214 -8.06 -14.95 22.52
N THR A 215 -8.04 -13.64 22.69
CA THR A 215 -8.88 -13.00 23.71
C THR A 215 -10.27 -12.81 23.08
N PRO A 216 -11.28 -13.66 23.36
CA PRO A 216 -12.62 -13.58 22.75
C PRO A 216 -13.32 -12.23 22.92
N HIS A 217 -12.78 -11.35 23.78
CA HIS A 217 -13.30 -10.01 23.99
C HIS A 217 -13.20 -9.07 22.79
N LYS A 218 -12.24 -9.24 21.86
CA LYS A 218 -12.07 -8.28 20.76
C LYS A 218 -12.95 -8.56 19.54
N GLN A 219 -13.13 -9.83 19.17
CA GLN A 219 -14.01 -10.18 18.05
C GLN A 219 -15.45 -9.73 18.31
N ASN A 220 -15.90 -9.84 19.57
CA ASN A 220 -17.23 -9.38 19.97
C ASN A 220 -17.44 -7.86 19.85
N LEU A 221 -16.37 -7.04 19.73
CA LEU A 221 -16.51 -5.59 19.61
C LEU A 221 -16.83 -5.13 18.19
N ILE A 222 -16.49 -5.93 17.18
CA ILE A 222 -16.69 -5.57 15.77
C ILE A 222 -17.90 -6.23 15.14
N ILE A 223 -18.54 -7.17 15.83
CA ILE A 223 -19.79 -7.78 15.35
C ILE A 223 -20.86 -6.69 15.24
N GLY A 224 -21.46 -6.57 14.07
CA GLY A 224 -22.42 -5.52 13.76
C GLY A 224 -22.28 -4.99 12.33
N MET A 225 -23.10 -3.99 12.02
CA MET A 225 -23.07 -3.28 10.75
C MET A 225 -22.35 -1.94 10.94
N TRP A 226 -21.46 -1.61 10.03
CA TRP A 226 -20.58 -0.44 10.08
C TRP A 226 -20.59 0.27 8.74
N GLU A 227 -20.79 1.57 8.72
CA GLU A 227 -20.86 2.34 7.48
C GLU A 227 -20.08 3.64 7.56
N GLY A 228 -19.59 4.15 6.42
CA GLY A 228 -18.91 5.43 6.42
C GLY A 228 -18.36 5.82 5.06
N ASP A 229 -17.84 7.05 5.00
CA ASP A 229 -17.08 7.53 3.85
C ASP A 229 -15.88 6.61 3.62
N TRP A 230 -15.60 6.33 2.34
CA TRP A 230 -14.55 5.42 1.91
C TRP A 230 -13.64 6.06 0.87
N ILE A 231 -12.64 5.28 0.42
CA ILE A 231 -11.61 5.63 -0.54
C ILE A 231 -12.17 6.45 -1.71
N SER A 232 -11.45 7.52 -2.05
CA SER A 232 -11.78 8.43 -3.16
C SER A 232 -13.16 9.12 -3.09
N GLY A 233 -13.80 9.17 -1.91
CA GLY A 233 -15.14 9.75 -1.76
C GLY A 233 -16.27 8.77 -2.07
N GLY A 234 -15.97 7.47 -2.05
CA GLY A 234 -16.99 6.42 -2.02
C GLY A 234 -17.64 6.30 -0.65
N TYR A 235 -18.54 5.33 -0.54
CA TYR A 235 -19.19 4.93 0.70
C TYR A 235 -19.04 3.42 0.87
N ILE A 236 -18.84 2.94 2.09
CA ILE A 236 -18.72 1.52 2.39
C ILE A 236 -19.69 1.10 3.49
N GLU A 237 -20.17 -0.13 3.40
CA GLU A 237 -20.95 -0.82 4.43
C GLU A 237 -20.32 -2.18 4.68
N PHE A 238 -19.87 -2.43 5.92
CA PHE A 238 -19.45 -3.74 6.41
C PHE A 238 -20.51 -4.32 7.35
N GLN A 239 -20.74 -5.61 7.27
CA GLN A 239 -21.49 -6.37 8.26
C GLN A 239 -20.64 -7.56 8.72
N PHE A 240 -20.24 -7.57 9.99
CA PHE A 240 -19.52 -8.68 10.61
C PHE A 240 -20.47 -9.50 11.48
N LEU A 241 -20.61 -10.78 11.19
CA LEU A 241 -21.46 -11.71 11.93
C LEU A 241 -20.70 -12.45 13.02
N ASP A 242 -21.42 -12.97 14.01
CA ASP A 242 -20.85 -13.72 15.15
C ASP A 242 -20.33 -15.12 14.75
N ASN A 243 -20.77 -15.64 13.61
CA ASN A 243 -20.31 -16.90 13.02
C ASN A 243 -19.00 -16.78 12.23
N GLY A 244 -18.41 -15.58 12.14
CA GLY A 244 -17.19 -15.34 11.38
C GLY A 244 -17.42 -15.04 9.89
N GLU A 245 -18.65 -14.83 9.44
CA GLU A 245 -18.94 -14.36 8.08
C GLU A 245 -18.99 -12.83 8.02
N PHE A 246 -18.63 -12.26 6.86
CA PHE A 246 -18.79 -10.83 6.61
C PHE A 246 -19.51 -10.56 5.28
N TYR A 247 -20.13 -9.38 5.20
CA TYR A 247 -20.63 -8.77 3.97
C TYR A 247 -20.04 -7.38 3.84
N CYS A 248 -19.65 -7.00 2.64
CA CYS A 248 -19.10 -5.70 2.30
C CYS A 248 -19.81 -5.17 1.06
N SER A 249 -20.30 -3.93 1.10
CA SER A 249 -20.78 -3.22 -0.08
C SER A 249 -20.08 -1.87 -0.21
N THR A 250 -19.58 -1.57 -1.39
CA THR A 250 -18.97 -0.28 -1.72
C THR A 250 -19.83 0.44 -2.74
N TYR A 251 -19.94 1.76 -2.61
CA TYR A 251 -20.72 2.62 -3.49
C TYR A 251 -19.81 3.75 -3.98
N TYR A 252 -19.64 3.86 -5.30
CA TYR A 252 -18.79 4.86 -5.91
C TYR A 252 -19.38 5.33 -7.24
N ASP A 253 -19.56 6.64 -7.39
CA ASP A 253 -20.03 7.28 -8.63
C ASP A 253 -21.30 6.63 -9.24
N GLY A 254 -22.26 6.27 -8.39
CA GLY A 254 -23.52 5.64 -8.82
C GLY A 254 -23.40 4.15 -9.19
N SER A 255 -22.21 3.56 -9.07
CA SER A 255 -21.98 2.12 -9.11
C SER A 255 -21.92 1.51 -7.71
N SER A 256 -22.20 0.21 -7.60
CA SER A 256 -22.07 -0.55 -6.35
C SER A 256 -21.38 -1.88 -6.61
N ASN A 257 -20.46 -2.27 -5.73
CA ASN A 257 -19.85 -3.60 -5.71
C ASN A 257 -20.10 -4.24 -4.34
N SER A 258 -20.31 -5.55 -4.30
CA SER A 258 -20.54 -6.30 -3.07
C SER A 258 -19.66 -7.54 -3.01
N THR A 259 -19.13 -7.82 -1.83
CA THR A 259 -18.29 -8.99 -1.55
C THR A 259 -18.73 -9.60 -0.22
N ASN A 260 -18.57 -10.91 -0.08
CA ASN A 260 -18.81 -11.62 1.17
C ASN A 260 -17.80 -12.76 1.32
N GLY A 261 -17.64 -13.22 2.55
CA GLY A 261 -16.70 -14.27 2.87
C GLY A 261 -16.61 -14.50 4.37
N THR A 262 -15.46 -14.97 4.82
CA THR A 262 -15.13 -15.21 6.22
C THR A 262 -14.08 -14.22 6.72
N TYR A 263 -14.14 -13.90 8.01
CA TYR A 263 -13.21 -12.99 8.66
C TYR A 263 -12.74 -13.55 10.00
N TRP A 264 -11.56 -13.11 10.42
CA TRP A 264 -11.04 -13.35 11.77
C TRP A 264 -10.25 -12.16 12.27
N VAL A 265 -10.19 -12.01 13.60
CA VAL A 265 -9.43 -10.94 14.25
C VAL A 265 -8.17 -11.49 14.87
N GLU A 266 -7.01 -11.03 14.40
CA GLU A 266 -5.70 -11.43 14.89
C GLU A 266 -4.78 -10.22 14.99
N ASP A 267 -4.07 -10.06 16.12
CA ASP A 267 -3.08 -9.00 16.33
C ASP A 267 -3.55 -7.57 16.00
N ASN A 268 -4.79 -7.23 16.36
CA ASN A 268 -5.47 -5.96 16.02
C ASN A 268 -5.80 -5.78 14.54
N ASN A 269 -5.79 -6.83 13.73
CA ASN A 269 -6.22 -6.77 12.34
C ASN A 269 -7.56 -7.49 12.18
N ILE A 270 -8.42 -6.94 11.32
CA ILE A 270 -9.51 -7.70 10.69
C ILE A 270 -8.91 -8.29 9.43
N ASN A 271 -8.83 -9.61 9.36
CA ASN A 271 -8.37 -10.33 8.19
C ASN A 271 -9.59 -10.89 7.48
N LEU A 272 -9.68 -10.67 6.18
CA LEU A 272 -10.71 -11.23 5.32
C LEU A 272 -10.11 -12.39 4.51
N ASP A 273 -10.90 -13.42 4.24
CA ASP A 273 -10.49 -14.54 3.37
C ASP A 273 -10.30 -14.14 1.89
N THR A 274 -10.74 -12.94 1.52
CA THR A 274 -10.45 -12.28 0.25
C THR A 274 -8.99 -11.77 0.14
N GLY A 275 -8.26 -11.77 1.26
CA GLY A 275 -6.84 -11.40 1.34
C GLY A 275 -6.57 -10.00 1.91
N GLU A 276 -7.61 -9.19 2.10
CA GLU A 276 -7.51 -7.86 2.69
C GLU A 276 -7.31 -7.94 4.21
N ILE A 277 -6.44 -7.04 4.70
CA ILE A 277 -6.10 -6.93 6.10
C ILE A 277 -6.33 -5.47 6.50
N TYR A 278 -7.18 -5.24 7.49
CA TYR A 278 -7.49 -3.92 8.03
C TYR A 278 -7.00 -3.79 9.47
N PRO A 279 -5.88 -3.07 9.71
CA PRO A 279 -5.47 -2.73 11.05
C PRO A 279 -6.53 -1.88 11.78
N VAL A 280 -6.96 -2.37 12.93
CA VAL A 280 -7.96 -1.73 13.80
C VAL A 280 -7.24 -0.75 14.71
N GLN A 281 -7.43 0.54 14.45
CA GLN A 281 -6.90 1.63 15.27
C GLN A 281 -7.69 1.75 16.59
N SER A 282 -9.02 1.66 16.52
CA SER A 282 -9.88 1.69 17.71
C SER A 282 -11.30 1.20 17.41
N VAL A 283 -11.97 0.62 18.40
CA VAL A 283 -13.42 0.30 18.37
C VAL A 283 -14.06 0.78 19.66
N GLN A 284 -14.73 1.95 19.63
CA GLN A 284 -15.32 2.57 20.82
C GLN A 284 -16.50 3.46 20.42
N ASN A 285 -17.55 3.52 21.25
CA ASN A 285 -18.68 4.46 21.10
C ASN A 285 -19.28 4.45 19.68
N ASP A 286 -19.65 3.26 19.19
CA ASP A 286 -20.26 3.10 17.85
C ASP A 286 -19.37 3.61 16.71
N LEU A 287 -18.04 3.65 16.92
CA LEU A 287 -17.04 4.07 15.95
C LEU A 287 -15.93 3.02 15.83
N LEU A 288 -15.77 2.50 14.62
CA LEU A 288 -14.71 1.61 14.19
C LEU A 288 -13.73 2.40 13.32
N LYS A 289 -12.46 2.46 13.73
CA LYS A 289 -11.39 3.10 12.96
C LYS A 289 -10.49 2.06 12.33
N LEU A 290 -10.46 2.03 11.00
CA LEU A 290 -9.63 1.12 10.21
C LEU A 290 -8.52 1.91 9.51
N GLU A 291 -7.30 1.39 9.52
CA GLU A 291 -6.22 1.90 8.69
C GLU A 291 -6.25 1.17 7.34
N THR A 292 -6.07 1.93 6.26
CA THR A 292 -5.90 1.42 4.89
C THR A 292 -4.67 2.08 4.29
N TYR A 293 -4.32 1.71 3.04
CA TYR A 293 -3.21 2.33 2.33
C TYR A 293 -3.41 3.84 2.06
N GLU A 294 -4.65 4.35 2.09
CA GLU A 294 -4.95 5.76 1.88
C GLU A 294 -5.08 6.57 3.18
N GLY A 295 -5.17 5.91 4.34
CA GLY A 295 -5.29 6.59 5.63
C GLY A 295 -6.20 5.87 6.61
N VAL A 296 -6.70 6.63 7.59
CA VAL A 296 -7.60 6.09 8.63
C VAL A 296 -9.03 6.45 8.28
N TYR A 297 -9.87 5.43 8.20
CA TYR A 297 -11.29 5.51 7.88
C TYR A 297 -12.12 5.31 9.13
N GLU A 298 -13.18 6.10 9.27
CA GLU A 298 -14.08 6.11 10.41
C GLU A 298 -15.43 5.54 9.98
N LEU A 299 -15.76 4.35 10.50
CA LEU A 299 -17.01 3.65 10.23
C LEU A 299 -17.91 3.71 11.46
N HIS A 300 -19.15 4.15 11.28
CA HIS A 300 -20.15 4.28 12.32
C HIS A 300 -21.01 3.02 12.40
N ALA A 301 -21.31 2.57 13.62
CA ALA A 301 -22.20 1.44 13.80
C ALA A 301 -23.63 1.82 13.37
N VAL A 302 -24.25 0.97 12.56
CA VAL A 302 -25.63 1.15 12.13
C VAL A 302 -26.53 0.42 13.12
N SER A 303 -27.43 1.17 13.76
CA SER A 303 -28.45 0.57 14.62
C SER A 303 -29.44 -0.23 13.77
N VAL A 304 -29.40 -1.56 13.91
CA VAL A 304 -30.38 -2.49 13.31
C VAL A 304 -31.70 -2.47 14.08
#